data_AF-A0A9D1ARL2-F1
#
_entry.id   AF-A0A9D1ARL2-F1
#
_cell.length_a   1.000
_cell.length_b   1.000
_cell.length_c   1.000
_cell.angle_alpha   90.00
_cell.angle_beta   90.00
_cell.angle_gamma   90.00
#
_symmetry.space_group_name_H-M   'P 1'
#
loop_
_entity.id
_entity.type
_entity.pdbx_description
1 polymer ?
#
loop_
_entity_poly.entity_id
_entity_poly.type
_entity_poly.pdbx_seq_one_letter_code
_entity_poly.pdbx_strand_id
1 'polypeptide(L)'
;MQRVWNPGSPQRSTARALGVGLLLSALAAGCEEEPQRTNLPTWSPTTDTATGTDPGNPQVLGEFRIALPIDLNYPARMYAAGTEDDPCSVKPDGTPEGYVDLDCIIDVPELDLYALGMSWDWFIPAGACEFAIYSHYMYETWEWGFGENNVLVEIVDGNIVNEVNAINGVPYCAYNYSPIGPDCCTGAYTYTRIIDGVTTVSQQLWGGTDNLGACHGGAAYHDSEAVFGPGGFPIDKIVYLQRSAWSKHFEFDGLNEDYFTNVPLANHYSPADHGGGPPAGLQRTRQNGLGFAQSTYDFECHDHAQEIRAKIRLRIREFNTEAAYFNDGDPDVEGFEPVTGDPLNDRLDWKDLTPGPDLYPLYFE
;
A
#
# COMPACT_ATOMS: atom_id res chain seq x y z
N MET A 1 27.60 30.83 -21.79
CA MET A 1 27.42 30.24 -23.13
C MET A 1 26.10 29.50 -23.12
N GLN A 2 25.07 30.11 -23.69
CA GLN A 2 23.69 29.63 -23.73
C GLN A 2 23.55 28.51 -24.78
N ARG A 3 22.89 27.41 -24.43
CA ARG A 3 22.35 26.46 -25.41
C ARG A 3 20.87 26.80 -25.63
N VAL A 4 20.58 27.21 -26.85
CA VAL A 4 19.24 27.47 -27.38
C VAL A 4 18.63 26.12 -27.77
N TRP A 5 17.46 25.81 -27.23
CA TRP A 5 16.62 24.69 -27.65
C TRP A 5 15.52 25.24 -28.56
N ASN A 6 15.34 24.65 -29.72
CA ASN A 6 14.43 25.10 -30.78
C ASN A 6 13.52 23.92 -31.15
N PRO A 7 12.21 23.92 -30.85
CA PRO A 7 11.33 22.83 -31.21
C PRO A 7 10.77 23.06 -32.62
N GLY A 8 11.18 22.21 -33.56
CA GLY A 8 10.58 22.15 -34.89
C GLY A 8 9.36 21.25 -34.89
N SER A 9 8.16 21.84 -35.04
CA SER A 9 7.01 21.14 -35.62
C SER A 9 7.32 20.75 -37.07
N PRO A 10 6.76 19.65 -37.61
CA PRO A 10 5.68 19.91 -38.55
C PRO A 10 4.59 18.83 -38.69
N GLN A 11 3.47 19.32 -39.25
CA GLN A 11 2.56 18.67 -40.20
C GLN A 11 1.32 17.93 -39.70
N ARG A 12 0.22 18.69 -39.82
CA ARG A 12 -1.16 18.24 -40.04
C ARG A 12 -1.22 17.21 -41.18
N SER A 13 -1.85 16.06 -40.92
CA SER A 13 -2.43 15.23 -41.96
C SER A 13 -3.96 15.40 -41.95
N THR A 14 -4.49 15.64 -43.14
CA THR A 14 -5.92 15.64 -43.48
C THR A 14 -6.29 14.28 -44.07
N ALA A 15 -7.60 13.96 -44.02
CA ALA A 15 -8.33 12.82 -44.64
C ALA A 15 -8.57 11.65 -43.67
N ARG A 16 -9.74 11.02 -43.57
CA ARG A 16 -10.95 10.96 -44.42
C ARG A 16 -12.11 10.50 -43.51
N ALA A 17 -13.26 11.17 -43.59
CA ALA A 17 -14.50 10.66 -43.03
C ALA A 17 -15.03 9.52 -43.94
N LEU A 18 -15.08 8.30 -43.40
CA LEU A 18 -15.79 7.17 -43.99
C LEU A 18 -16.94 6.85 -43.04
N GLY A 19 -18.15 7.20 -43.48
CA GLY A 19 -19.38 6.90 -42.77
C GLY A 19 -19.63 5.40 -42.77
N VAL A 20 -19.60 4.81 -41.58
CA VAL A 20 -20.15 3.48 -41.31
C VAL A 20 -21.47 3.73 -40.58
N GLY A 21 -22.58 3.43 -41.26
CA GLY A 21 -23.90 3.42 -40.65
C GLY A 21 -24.00 2.24 -39.68
N LEU A 22 -23.99 2.52 -38.38
CA LEU A 22 -24.31 1.56 -37.35
C LEU A 22 -25.84 1.53 -37.18
N LEU A 23 -26.46 0.40 -37.53
CA LEU A 23 -27.81 0.06 -37.11
C LEU A 23 -27.80 -0.24 -35.61
N LEU A 24 -28.33 0.70 -34.81
CA LEU A 24 -28.71 0.42 -33.42
C LEU A 24 -29.97 -0.46 -33.41
N SER A 25 -29.78 -1.75 -33.20
CA SER A 25 -30.84 -2.65 -32.77
C SER A 25 -30.96 -2.54 -31.25
N ALA A 26 -32.02 -1.88 -30.78
CA ALA A 26 -32.38 -1.84 -29.37
C ALA A 26 -32.77 -3.25 -28.89
N LEU A 27 -31.84 -3.95 -28.24
CA LEU A 27 -32.15 -5.07 -27.37
C LEU A 27 -32.57 -4.50 -26.03
N ALA A 28 -33.87 -4.54 -25.76
CA ALA A 28 -34.42 -4.32 -24.43
C ALA A 28 -34.02 -5.52 -23.55
N ALA A 29 -32.83 -5.48 -22.97
CA ALA A 29 -32.51 -6.26 -21.79
C ALA A 29 -33.31 -5.64 -20.63
N GLY A 30 -34.19 -6.43 -20.00
CA GLY A 30 -34.88 -6.01 -18.80
C GLY A 30 -33.86 -5.72 -17.71
N CYS A 31 -33.92 -4.53 -17.13
CA CYS A 31 -33.34 -4.30 -15.82
C CYS A 31 -34.09 -5.22 -14.85
N GLU A 32 -33.47 -6.34 -14.47
CA GLU A 32 -33.89 -7.03 -13.25
C GLU A 32 -33.64 -6.07 -12.09
N GLU A 33 -34.65 -5.87 -11.25
CA GLU A 33 -34.53 -5.05 -10.05
C GLU A 33 -33.38 -5.61 -9.20
N GLU A 34 -32.38 -4.77 -8.93
CA GLU A 34 -31.30 -5.05 -7.99
C GLU A 34 -31.92 -5.59 -6.69
N PRO A 35 -31.51 -6.77 -6.19
CA PRO A 35 -32.09 -7.36 -5.00
C PRO A 35 -32.03 -6.32 -3.87
N GLN A 36 -33.19 -6.06 -3.25
CA GLN A 36 -33.29 -5.07 -2.18
C GLN A 36 -32.22 -5.34 -1.13
N ARG A 37 -31.25 -4.41 -1.00
CA ARG A 37 -30.20 -4.41 0.01
C ARG A 37 -30.86 -4.38 1.40
N THR A 38 -31.08 -5.55 2.00
CA THR A 38 -31.66 -5.64 3.33
C THR A 38 -30.57 -5.48 4.38
N ASN A 39 -30.65 -4.38 5.13
CA ASN A 39 -30.03 -4.15 6.44
C ASN A 39 -28.49 -4.16 6.50
N LEU A 40 -27.82 -3.27 5.76
CA LEU A 40 -26.56 -2.77 6.28
C LEU A 40 -26.85 -1.90 7.51
N PRO A 41 -26.10 -2.02 8.61
CA PRO A 41 -26.19 -1.09 9.72
C PRO A 41 -26.06 0.33 9.17
N THR A 42 -27.05 1.18 9.43
CA THR A 42 -27.00 2.58 9.03
C THR A 42 -26.03 3.29 9.97
N TRP A 43 -24.73 3.21 9.67
CA TRP A 43 -23.73 4.01 10.36
C TRP A 43 -23.90 5.46 9.93
N SER A 44 -24.59 6.24 10.76
CA SER A 44 -24.70 7.68 10.55
C SER A 44 -23.46 8.34 11.17
N PRO A 45 -22.60 9.01 10.38
CA PRO A 45 -21.46 9.72 10.93
C PRO A 45 -21.96 10.73 11.97
N THR A 46 -21.51 10.57 13.21
CA THR A 46 -21.80 11.52 14.27
C THR A 46 -21.10 12.84 13.94
N THR A 47 -21.90 13.85 13.63
CA THR A 47 -21.46 15.23 13.45
C THR A 47 -21.17 15.83 14.84
N ASP A 48 -20.02 15.50 15.41
CA ASP A 48 -19.53 16.16 16.63
C ASP A 48 -19.03 17.56 16.28
N THR A 49 -19.96 18.52 16.19
CA THR A 49 -19.62 19.94 16.29
C THR A 49 -19.20 20.26 17.72
N ALA A 50 -17.91 20.09 18.00
CA ALA A 50 -17.26 20.54 19.23
C ALA A 50 -17.38 22.08 19.36
N THR A 51 -18.47 22.55 19.95
CA THR A 51 -18.74 23.96 20.23
C THR A 51 -18.65 24.21 21.74
N GLY A 52 -17.42 24.29 22.26
CA GLY A 52 -17.17 24.54 23.68
C GLY A 52 -15.99 25.49 23.91
N THR A 53 -16.26 26.80 23.92
CA THR A 53 -15.30 27.84 24.31
C THR A 53 -15.43 28.16 25.80
N ASP A 54 -14.81 27.35 26.66
CA ASP A 54 -14.57 27.73 28.06
C ASP A 54 -13.07 27.59 28.38
N PRO A 55 -12.33 28.69 28.62
CA PRO A 55 -10.89 28.67 28.89
C PRO A 55 -10.52 28.21 30.32
N GLY A 56 -11.46 27.72 31.12
CA GLY A 56 -11.22 27.30 32.51
C GLY A 56 -11.58 25.85 32.87
N ASN A 57 -12.10 25.05 31.93
CA ASN A 57 -12.57 23.69 32.20
C ASN A 57 -11.74 22.70 31.37
N PRO A 58 -11.11 21.64 31.94
CA PRO A 58 -10.52 20.58 31.12
C PRO A 58 -11.60 20.08 30.17
N GLN A 59 -11.40 20.39 28.89
CA GLN A 59 -12.41 20.22 27.84
C GLN A 59 -12.93 18.79 27.83
N VAL A 60 -14.20 18.63 27.45
CA VAL A 60 -14.77 17.33 27.09
C VAL A 60 -13.78 16.68 26.14
N LEU A 61 -13.11 15.63 26.62
CA LEU A 61 -12.20 14.85 25.82
C LEU A 61 -13.05 14.25 24.70
N GLY A 62 -12.91 14.78 23.50
CA GLY A 62 -13.32 14.04 22.30
C GLY A 62 -12.58 12.70 22.26
N GLU A 63 -12.92 11.86 21.30
CA GLU A 63 -12.29 10.55 21.18
C GLU A 63 -11.01 10.65 20.32
N PHE A 64 -9.97 9.91 20.71
CA PHE A 64 -8.85 9.63 19.81
C PHE A 64 -9.33 8.56 18.84
N ARG A 65 -9.63 8.93 17.59
CA ARG A 65 -10.37 8.05 16.67
C ARG A 65 -9.93 8.18 15.23
N ILE A 66 -10.18 7.13 14.47
CA ILE A 66 -10.15 7.17 13.00
C ILE A 66 -11.59 7.01 12.53
N ALA A 67 -11.97 7.72 11.47
CA ALA A 67 -13.26 7.58 10.83
C ALA A 67 -13.14 7.65 9.31
N LEU A 68 -14.10 7.05 8.63
CA LEU A 68 -14.28 7.22 7.20
C LEU A 68 -14.86 8.62 6.90
N PRO A 69 -14.42 9.30 5.82
CA PRO A 69 -14.99 10.56 5.40
C PRO A 69 -16.46 10.39 5.03
N ILE A 70 -17.26 11.43 5.27
CA ILE A 70 -18.71 11.40 5.03
C ILE A 70 -19.09 11.40 3.55
N ASP A 71 -18.12 11.73 2.69
CA ASP A 71 -18.25 11.96 1.26
C ASP A 71 -17.52 10.90 0.42
N LEU A 72 -17.18 9.75 1.02
CA LEU A 72 -16.74 8.58 0.26
C LEU A 72 -17.77 8.23 -0.80
N ASN A 73 -17.30 8.08 -2.04
CA ASN A 73 -18.11 7.77 -3.22
C ASN A 73 -18.29 6.27 -3.46
N TYR A 74 -17.81 5.43 -2.55
CA TYR A 74 -17.91 3.96 -2.59
C TYR A 74 -18.23 3.40 -1.20
N PRO A 75 -18.82 2.20 -1.11
CA PRO A 75 -19.12 1.58 0.17
C PRO A 75 -17.85 1.19 0.92
N ALA A 76 -17.72 1.65 2.15
CA ALA A 76 -16.71 1.19 3.10
C ALA A 76 -17.29 1.17 4.50
N ARG A 77 -16.76 0.30 5.36
CA ARG A 77 -17.07 0.29 6.80
C ARG A 77 -15.80 0.24 7.63
N MET A 78 -15.86 0.82 8.82
CA MET A 78 -14.74 0.86 9.75
C MET A 78 -15.21 0.54 11.16
N TYR A 79 -14.48 -0.33 11.85
CA TYR A 79 -14.84 -0.79 13.18
C TYR A 79 -13.60 -1.29 13.96
N ALA A 80 -13.77 -1.48 15.27
CA ALA A 80 -12.75 -2.07 16.13
C ALA A 80 -12.64 -3.59 15.91
N ALA A 81 -11.43 -4.11 15.79
CA ALA A 81 -11.22 -5.54 15.62
C ALA A 81 -11.86 -6.35 16.77
N GLY A 82 -12.66 -7.35 16.42
CA GLY A 82 -13.38 -8.21 17.36
C GLY A 82 -14.88 -7.92 17.50
N THR A 83 -15.35 -6.74 17.10
CA THR A 83 -16.78 -6.41 17.08
C THR A 83 -17.10 -5.28 16.09
N GLU A 84 -17.96 -5.57 15.11
CA GLU A 84 -18.34 -4.61 14.05
C GLU A 84 -19.19 -3.44 14.57
N ASP A 85 -19.77 -3.58 15.76
CA ASP A 85 -20.60 -2.55 16.39
C ASP A 85 -19.76 -1.44 17.06
N ASP A 86 -18.49 -1.70 17.40
CA ASP A 86 -17.68 -0.72 18.12
C ASP A 86 -16.91 0.19 17.14
N PRO A 87 -16.94 1.51 17.33
CA PRO A 87 -16.20 2.45 16.51
C PRO A 87 -14.68 2.30 16.70
N CYS A 88 -13.91 2.66 15.68
CA CYS A 88 -12.46 2.78 15.76
C CYS A 88 -12.04 4.02 16.59
N SER A 89 -12.27 3.96 17.90
CA SER A 89 -12.07 5.07 18.81
C SER A 89 -11.57 4.62 20.17
N VAL A 90 -10.59 5.34 20.70
CA VAL A 90 -10.10 5.20 22.08
C VAL A 90 -10.64 6.37 22.88
N LYS A 91 -11.38 6.04 23.95
CA LYS A 91 -11.75 7.01 24.98
C LYS A 91 -10.61 7.08 25.98
N PRO A 92 -9.93 8.23 26.11
CA PRO A 92 -8.95 8.40 27.17
C PRO A 92 -9.72 8.30 28.49
N ASP A 93 -9.45 7.28 29.31
CA ASP A 93 -10.16 7.05 30.58
C ASP A 93 -9.83 8.08 31.68
N GLY A 94 -9.15 9.18 31.30
CA GLY A 94 -8.72 10.25 32.19
C GLY A 94 -7.53 9.90 33.07
N THR A 95 -6.96 8.69 32.94
CA THR A 95 -5.78 8.27 33.73
C THR A 95 -4.55 8.09 32.84
N PRO A 96 -3.33 8.39 33.35
CA PRO A 96 -2.08 8.06 32.66
C PRO A 96 -1.82 6.57 32.41
N GLU A 97 -2.58 5.69 33.05
CA GLU A 97 -2.35 4.25 33.12
C GLU A 97 -3.28 3.46 32.19
N GLY A 98 -4.29 4.11 31.59
CA GLY A 98 -5.26 3.54 30.66
C GLY A 98 -4.73 3.37 29.24
N TYR A 99 -3.58 2.71 29.08
CA TYR A 99 -3.07 2.33 27.77
C TYR A 99 -4.12 1.47 27.05
N VAL A 100 -4.69 1.98 25.96
CA VAL A 100 -5.54 1.20 25.07
C VAL A 100 -4.90 1.19 23.69
N ASP A 101 -4.33 0.04 23.38
CA ASP A 101 -4.05 -0.34 22.01
C ASP A 101 -5.38 -0.81 21.40
N LEU A 102 -5.78 -0.19 20.31
CA LEU A 102 -6.98 -0.55 19.56
C LEU A 102 -6.57 -0.98 18.15
N ASP A 103 -6.88 -2.22 17.79
CA ASP A 103 -6.77 -2.66 16.41
C ASP A 103 -8.09 -2.31 15.71
N CYS A 104 -8.02 -1.74 14.51
CA CYS A 104 -9.18 -1.38 13.69
C CYS A 104 -9.09 -1.99 12.31
N ILE A 105 -10.26 -2.18 11.68
CA ILE A 105 -10.38 -2.71 10.33
C ILE A 105 -11.22 -1.74 9.50
N ILE A 106 -10.75 -1.43 8.28
CA ILE A 106 -11.58 -0.91 7.19
C ILE A 106 -11.87 -2.08 6.25
N ASP A 107 -13.15 -2.32 5.97
CA ASP A 107 -13.56 -3.20 4.89
C ASP A 107 -13.95 -2.37 3.66
N VAL A 108 -13.51 -2.82 2.50
CA VAL A 108 -13.75 -2.17 1.20
C VAL A 108 -13.85 -3.24 0.10
N PRO A 109 -14.71 -3.08 -0.92
CA PRO A 109 -14.67 -3.97 -2.10
C PRO A 109 -13.35 -3.86 -2.87
N GLU A 110 -12.85 -4.98 -3.41
CA GLU A 110 -11.58 -5.10 -4.16
C GLU A 110 -11.46 -4.02 -5.25
N LEU A 111 -12.46 -3.94 -6.14
CA LEU A 111 -12.41 -3.02 -7.29
C LEU A 111 -12.56 -1.55 -6.90
N ASP A 112 -13.24 -1.25 -5.80
CA ASP A 112 -13.35 0.13 -5.29
C ASP A 112 -12.02 0.59 -4.71
N LEU A 113 -11.36 -0.24 -3.89
CA LEU A 113 -10.03 0.04 -3.37
C LEU A 113 -9.03 0.23 -4.52
N TYR A 114 -9.10 -0.65 -5.52
CA TYR A 114 -8.25 -0.58 -6.70
C TYR A 114 -8.47 0.71 -7.49
N ALA A 115 -9.70 1.00 -7.90
CA ALA A 115 -9.97 2.09 -8.84
C ALA A 115 -10.04 3.47 -8.19
N LEU A 116 -10.50 3.55 -6.93
CA LEU A 116 -10.78 4.81 -6.24
C LEU A 116 -9.80 5.10 -5.10
N GLY A 117 -9.03 4.10 -4.68
CA GLY A 117 -8.07 4.24 -3.59
C GLY A 117 -8.79 4.24 -2.24
N MET A 118 -8.29 5.05 -1.30
CA MET A 118 -8.90 5.14 0.01
C MET A 118 -8.59 6.40 0.78
N SER A 119 -9.49 6.76 1.69
CA SER A 119 -9.29 7.89 2.60
C SER A 119 -9.87 7.66 3.99
N TRP A 120 -9.28 8.33 4.97
CA TRP A 120 -9.75 8.36 6.36
C TRP A 120 -9.30 9.63 7.07
N ASP A 121 -10.06 9.98 8.10
CA ASP A 121 -9.73 11.10 8.98
C ASP A 121 -9.27 10.57 10.34
N TRP A 122 -8.10 11.03 10.78
CA TRP A 122 -7.61 10.81 12.13
C TRP A 122 -7.89 12.04 12.99
N PHE A 123 -8.56 11.85 14.13
CA PHE A 123 -8.93 12.90 15.06
C PHE A 123 -8.22 12.71 16.40
N ILE A 124 -7.61 13.79 16.87
CA ILE A 124 -6.96 13.89 18.17
C ILE A 124 -7.64 15.00 18.98
N PRO A 125 -8.25 14.67 20.13
CA PRO A 125 -8.89 15.67 20.97
C PRO A 125 -7.85 16.53 21.70
N ALA A 126 -8.23 17.76 22.05
CA ALA A 126 -7.38 18.62 22.86
C ALA A 126 -7.04 17.95 24.20
N GLY A 127 -5.80 18.12 24.66
CA GLY A 127 -5.32 17.53 25.91
C GLY A 127 -4.84 16.09 25.81
N ALA A 128 -5.19 15.32 24.77
CA ALA A 128 -4.80 13.91 24.68
C ALA A 128 -3.31 13.71 24.40
N CYS A 129 -2.75 14.44 23.42
CA CYS A 129 -1.41 14.19 22.91
C CYS A 129 -0.54 15.46 22.95
N GLU A 130 0.72 15.30 23.29
CA GLU A 130 1.75 16.31 23.04
C GLU A 130 2.42 16.10 21.68
N PHE A 131 2.64 14.85 21.30
CA PHE A 131 3.08 14.46 19.96
C PHE A 131 2.10 13.47 19.35
N ALA A 132 1.81 13.65 18.06
CA ALA A 132 1.15 12.65 17.23
C ALA A 132 2.21 12.02 16.33
N ILE A 133 2.29 10.69 16.35
CA ILE A 133 3.23 9.93 15.51
C ILE A 133 2.40 9.01 14.63
N TYR A 134 2.69 8.97 13.34
CA TYR A 134 2.08 7.98 12.47
C TYR A 134 3.07 7.36 11.50
N SER A 135 2.84 6.08 11.20
CA SER A 135 3.61 5.30 10.24
C SER A 135 2.66 4.57 9.30
N HIS A 136 2.96 4.61 8.01
CA HIS A 136 2.19 3.87 7.02
C HIS A 136 2.61 2.41 6.97
N TYR A 137 1.66 1.59 6.55
CA TYR A 137 1.91 0.22 6.17
C TYR A 137 2.96 0.15 5.03
N MET A 138 3.88 -0.80 5.16
CA MET A 138 4.87 -1.16 4.15
C MET A 138 5.25 -2.65 4.27
N TYR A 139 5.59 -3.26 3.14
CA TYR A 139 6.01 -4.65 3.07
C TYR A 139 7.25 -4.78 2.21
N GLU A 140 7.98 -5.89 2.38
CA GLU A 140 9.04 -6.25 1.45
C GLU A 140 8.42 -6.77 0.17
N THR A 141 8.66 -6.11 -0.96
CA THR A 141 8.15 -6.52 -2.28
C THR A 141 8.95 -7.70 -2.85
N TRP A 142 10.22 -7.76 -2.48
CA TRP A 142 11.18 -8.76 -2.94
C TRP A 142 11.87 -9.36 -1.74
N GLU A 143 12.27 -10.63 -1.85
CA GLU A 143 13.00 -11.27 -0.77
C GLU A 143 14.29 -10.49 -0.51
N TRP A 144 14.50 -10.10 0.74
CA TRP A 144 15.75 -9.46 1.11
C TRP A 144 16.92 -10.44 0.98
N GLY A 145 17.67 -10.27 -0.11
CA GLY A 145 18.83 -11.08 -0.49
C GLY A 145 20.06 -10.23 -0.82
N PHE A 146 21.24 -10.82 -0.60
CA PHE A 146 22.49 -10.33 -1.16
C PHE A 146 22.64 -10.89 -2.55
N GLY A 147 22.75 -10.03 -3.54
CA GLY A 147 23.13 -10.50 -4.86
C GLY A 147 24.57 -10.97 -4.90
N GLU A 148 24.87 -11.76 -5.92
CA GLU A 148 26.18 -12.36 -6.09
C GLU A 148 27.28 -11.29 -6.13
N ASN A 149 28.41 -11.56 -5.47
CA ASN A 149 29.48 -10.56 -5.33
C ASN A 149 30.31 -10.36 -6.61
N ASN A 150 30.07 -11.17 -7.64
CA ASN A 150 30.80 -11.13 -8.90
C ASN A 150 29.84 -11.36 -10.07
N VAL A 151 29.91 -10.47 -11.05
CA VAL A 151 29.18 -10.58 -12.32
C VAL A 151 30.19 -10.45 -13.44
N LEU A 152 30.16 -11.38 -14.40
CA LEU A 152 31.04 -11.37 -15.56
C LEU A 152 30.24 -11.41 -16.84
N VAL A 153 30.62 -10.59 -17.82
CA VAL A 153 30.11 -10.63 -19.19
C VAL A 153 31.28 -10.49 -20.16
N GLU A 154 31.48 -11.49 -21.00
CA GLU A 154 32.48 -11.49 -22.06
C GLU A 154 31.82 -11.43 -23.44
N ILE A 155 32.23 -10.46 -24.23
CA ILE A 155 31.72 -10.17 -25.57
C ILE A 155 32.89 -10.29 -26.55
N VAL A 156 32.74 -11.13 -27.58
CA VAL A 156 33.70 -11.28 -28.68
C VAL A 156 32.97 -11.08 -30.00
N ASP A 157 33.46 -10.14 -30.80
CA ASP A 157 32.88 -9.74 -32.10
C ASP A 157 31.38 -9.40 -31.97
N GLY A 158 31.01 -8.75 -30.85
CA GLY A 158 29.63 -8.36 -30.54
C GLY A 158 28.73 -9.48 -30.00
N ASN A 159 29.23 -10.70 -29.83
CA ASN A 159 28.46 -11.83 -29.28
C ASN A 159 28.89 -12.12 -27.84
N ILE A 160 27.95 -12.39 -26.95
CA ILE A 160 28.26 -12.85 -25.59
C ILE A 160 28.78 -14.29 -25.68
N VAL A 161 29.98 -14.53 -25.20
CA VAL A 161 30.65 -15.85 -25.22
C VAL A 161 30.80 -16.45 -23.82
N ASN A 162 30.66 -15.64 -22.78
CA ASN A 162 30.71 -16.08 -21.39
C ASN A 162 29.92 -15.11 -20.51
N GLU A 163 29.14 -15.66 -19.58
CA GLU A 163 28.44 -14.89 -18.56
C GLU A 163 28.43 -15.64 -17.23
N VAL A 164 28.60 -14.90 -16.13
CA VAL A 164 28.50 -15.40 -14.76
C VAL A 164 27.61 -14.44 -14.00
N ASN A 165 26.53 -14.94 -13.41
CA ASN A 165 25.51 -14.14 -12.72
C ASN A 165 24.99 -13.00 -13.63
N ALA A 166 24.78 -13.33 -14.90
CA ALA A 166 24.20 -12.47 -15.91
C ALA A 166 23.42 -13.33 -16.92
N ILE A 167 22.39 -12.76 -17.52
CA ILE A 167 21.60 -13.36 -18.60
C ILE A 167 21.56 -12.36 -19.74
N ASN A 168 22.01 -12.78 -20.93
CA ASN A 168 22.12 -11.90 -22.10
C ASN A 168 22.94 -10.63 -21.80
N GLY A 169 23.96 -10.75 -20.95
CA GLY A 169 24.85 -9.65 -20.59
C GLY A 169 24.27 -8.64 -19.60
N VAL A 170 23.04 -8.86 -19.12
CA VAL A 170 22.43 -8.11 -18.03
C VAL A 170 22.73 -8.84 -16.72
N PRO A 171 23.30 -8.17 -15.70
CA PRO A 171 23.50 -8.80 -14.39
C PRO A 171 22.22 -9.46 -13.90
N TYR A 172 22.34 -10.67 -13.33
CA TYR A 172 21.25 -11.51 -12.89
C TYR A 172 21.51 -11.95 -11.45
N CYS A 173 20.50 -11.78 -10.62
CA CYS A 173 20.43 -12.30 -9.26
C CYS A 173 19.65 -13.63 -9.32
N ALA A 174 20.04 -14.65 -8.55
CA ALA A 174 19.31 -15.92 -8.50
C ALA A 174 17.83 -15.75 -8.10
N TYR A 175 17.55 -14.67 -7.36
CA TYR A 175 16.24 -14.18 -6.95
C TYR A 175 15.76 -13.02 -7.85
N ASN A 176 16.07 -13.06 -9.14
CA ASN A 176 15.54 -12.09 -10.10
C ASN A 176 14.16 -12.57 -10.55
N TYR A 177 13.16 -11.77 -10.25
CA TYR A 177 11.80 -12.05 -10.64
C TYR A 177 11.17 -10.95 -11.52
N SER A 178 11.95 -9.94 -11.92
CA SER A 178 11.58 -8.84 -12.80
C SER A 178 12.04 -9.11 -14.24
N PRO A 179 11.23 -8.74 -15.23
CA PRO A 179 11.65 -8.74 -16.63
C PRO A 179 12.67 -7.62 -16.98
N ILE A 180 12.95 -6.67 -16.07
CA ILE A 180 13.65 -5.41 -16.39
C ILE A 180 15.09 -5.34 -15.84
N GLY A 181 15.50 -6.25 -14.95
CA GLY A 181 16.85 -6.26 -14.38
C GLY A 181 16.96 -7.15 -13.14
N PRO A 182 18.13 -7.19 -12.48
CA PRO A 182 18.35 -8.02 -11.30
C PRO A 182 17.76 -7.42 -10.01
N ASP A 183 16.84 -8.15 -9.36
CA ASP A 183 16.08 -7.64 -8.19
C ASP A 183 16.68 -7.94 -6.82
N CYS A 184 17.97 -8.27 -6.76
CA CYS A 184 18.59 -8.37 -5.45
C CYS A 184 18.55 -7.00 -4.76
N CYS A 185 17.95 -6.95 -3.58
CA CYS A 185 17.72 -5.69 -2.87
C CYS A 185 18.96 -5.04 -2.30
N THR A 186 19.97 -5.85 -1.98
CA THR A 186 21.19 -5.38 -1.34
C THR A 186 22.43 -6.10 -1.84
N GLY A 187 23.57 -5.50 -1.54
CA GLY A 187 24.89 -6.09 -1.80
C GLY A 187 25.67 -5.33 -2.86
N ALA A 188 26.99 -5.41 -2.77
CA ALA A 188 27.89 -4.91 -3.79
C ALA A 188 28.38 -6.06 -4.66
N TYR A 189 28.54 -5.82 -5.95
CA TYR A 189 29.13 -6.79 -6.86
C TYR A 189 30.26 -6.18 -7.68
N THR A 190 31.22 -7.01 -8.04
CA THR A 190 32.26 -6.67 -8.99
C THR A 190 31.76 -7.01 -10.38
N TYR A 191 31.52 -6.00 -11.21
CA TYR A 191 31.15 -6.17 -12.61
C TYR A 191 32.38 -6.19 -13.50
N THR A 192 32.69 -7.36 -14.05
CA THR A 192 33.78 -7.60 -14.98
C THR A 192 33.24 -7.72 -16.39
N ARG A 193 33.53 -6.73 -17.25
CA ARG A 193 33.16 -6.75 -18.67
C ARG A 193 34.40 -6.94 -19.53
N ILE A 194 34.42 -7.97 -20.37
CA ILE A 194 35.52 -8.23 -21.30
C ILE A 194 34.96 -8.03 -22.71
N ILE A 195 35.51 -7.10 -23.49
CA ILE A 195 35.07 -6.86 -24.88
C ILE A 195 36.29 -7.00 -25.79
N ASP A 196 36.28 -8.02 -26.65
CA ASP A 196 37.36 -8.29 -27.60
C ASP A 196 38.75 -8.34 -26.91
N GLY A 197 38.79 -8.98 -25.74
CA GLY A 197 40.00 -9.10 -24.91
C GLY A 197 40.32 -7.88 -24.02
N VAL A 198 39.53 -6.81 -24.07
CA VAL A 198 39.68 -5.63 -23.20
C VAL A 198 38.84 -5.79 -21.94
N THR A 199 39.48 -5.94 -20.78
CA THR A 199 38.82 -6.06 -19.48
C THR A 199 38.54 -4.71 -18.84
N THR A 200 37.30 -4.49 -18.43
CA THR A 200 36.85 -3.40 -17.56
C THR A 200 36.29 -4.01 -16.28
N VAL A 201 36.73 -3.51 -15.13
CA VAL A 201 36.21 -3.91 -13.82
C VAL A 201 35.62 -2.69 -13.14
N SER A 202 34.41 -2.82 -12.61
CA SER A 202 33.76 -1.77 -11.83
C SER A 202 33.07 -2.38 -10.62
N GLN A 203 33.03 -1.62 -9.53
CA GLN A 203 32.20 -1.97 -8.39
C GLN A 203 30.80 -1.41 -8.63
N GLN A 204 29.80 -2.26 -8.46
CA GLN A 204 28.38 -1.97 -8.63
C GLN A 204 27.63 -2.41 -7.38
N LEU A 205 26.35 -2.04 -7.32
CA LEU A 205 25.47 -2.34 -6.20
C LEU A 205 24.18 -2.93 -6.75
N TRP A 206 23.65 -3.95 -6.07
CA TRP A 206 22.29 -4.43 -6.28
C TRP A 206 21.30 -3.44 -5.63
N GLY A 207 20.13 -3.22 -6.23
CA GLY A 207 19.12 -2.25 -5.77
C GLY A 207 19.54 -0.76 -5.78
N GLY A 208 20.83 -0.46 -6.04
CA GLY A 208 21.44 0.85 -5.82
C GLY A 208 21.63 1.16 -4.33
N THR A 209 22.75 1.79 -3.93
CA THR A 209 22.92 2.24 -2.53
C THR A 209 21.86 3.24 -2.08
N ASP A 210 21.26 3.93 -3.04
CA ASP A 210 20.46 5.12 -2.79
C ASP A 210 18.95 4.81 -2.76
N ASN A 211 18.54 3.56 -3.01
CA ASN A 211 17.13 3.20 -3.10
C ASN A 211 16.81 1.79 -2.57
N LEU A 212 17.23 1.48 -1.34
CA LEU A 212 16.77 0.28 -0.62
C LEU A 212 15.22 0.26 -0.48
N GLY A 213 14.60 1.44 -0.51
CA GLY A 213 13.17 1.62 -0.61
C GLY A 213 12.52 0.97 -1.84
N ALA A 214 13.25 0.81 -2.96
CA ALA A 214 12.73 0.13 -4.15
C ALA A 214 12.37 -1.34 -3.90
N CYS A 215 12.89 -1.91 -2.82
CA CYS A 215 12.57 -3.28 -2.43
C CYS A 215 11.34 -3.42 -1.55
N HIS A 216 10.70 -2.31 -1.25
CA HIS A 216 9.53 -2.27 -0.41
C HIS A 216 8.39 -1.68 -1.20
N GLY A 217 7.20 -2.09 -0.81
CA GLY A 217 5.94 -1.59 -1.33
C GLY A 217 5.07 -1.19 -0.16
N GLY A 218 3.83 -0.84 -0.47
CA GLY A 218 2.84 -0.46 0.51
C GLY A 218 2.54 1.03 0.50
N ALA A 219 1.51 1.40 1.24
CA ALA A 219 0.89 2.72 1.15
C ALA A 219 1.84 3.87 1.50
N ALA A 220 2.90 3.61 2.26
CA ALA A 220 3.95 4.60 2.51
C ALA A 220 4.54 5.19 1.21
N TYR A 221 4.59 4.41 0.13
CA TYR A 221 5.10 4.83 -1.18
C TYR A 221 4.05 5.53 -2.06
N HIS A 222 2.79 5.52 -1.61
CA HIS A 222 1.67 6.18 -2.28
C HIS A 222 1.21 7.45 -1.54
N ASP A 223 1.65 7.69 -0.30
CA ASP A 223 1.40 8.95 0.40
C ASP A 223 2.37 10.04 -0.08
N SER A 224 1.82 11.07 -0.74
CA SER A 224 2.58 12.24 -1.18
C SER A 224 3.21 13.05 -0.03
N GLU A 225 2.75 12.85 1.21
CA GLU A 225 3.28 13.46 2.43
C GLU A 225 4.23 12.56 3.23
N ALA A 226 4.52 11.35 2.75
CA ALA A 226 5.46 10.46 3.40
C ALA A 226 6.87 11.09 3.42
N VAL A 227 7.58 10.87 4.53
CA VAL A 227 8.96 11.31 4.69
C VAL A 227 9.86 10.12 4.56
N PHE A 228 10.87 10.21 3.69
CA PHE A 228 11.81 9.13 3.43
C PHE A 228 13.20 9.45 4.00
N GLY A 229 13.79 8.47 4.67
CA GLY A 229 15.17 8.54 5.17
C GLY A 229 16.22 8.30 4.08
N PRO A 230 17.53 8.37 4.41
CA PRO A 230 18.64 8.24 3.47
C PRO A 230 18.78 6.94 2.65
N GLY A 231 17.87 5.97 2.82
CA GLY A 231 17.82 4.73 2.04
C GLY A 231 16.51 4.53 1.27
N GLY A 232 15.63 5.53 1.22
CA GLY A 232 14.31 5.40 0.60
C GLY A 232 13.28 4.68 1.48
N PHE A 233 13.59 4.48 2.77
CA PHE A 233 12.63 3.94 3.73
C PHE A 233 11.73 5.04 4.27
N PRO A 234 10.41 4.83 4.32
CA PRO A 234 9.52 5.74 5.02
C PRO A 234 9.91 5.76 6.51
N ILE A 235 9.90 6.95 7.09
CA ILE A 235 10.12 7.16 8.53
C ILE A 235 8.86 7.74 9.14
N ASP A 236 8.66 7.47 10.43
CA ASP A 236 7.48 7.95 11.16
C ASP A 236 7.41 9.49 11.10
N LYS A 237 6.21 10.01 10.83
CA LYS A 237 5.98 11.46 10.87
C LYS A 237 5.60 11.85 12.29
N ILE A 238 6.31 12.83 12.83
CA ILE A 238 6.10 13.34 14.19
C ILE A 238 5.52 14.76 14.08
N VAL A 239 4.35 14.97 14.67
CA VAL A 239 3.67 16.27 14.74
C VAL A 239 3.60 16.71 16.19
N TYR A 240 4.19 17.87 16.51
CA TYR A 240 4.10 18.46 17.84
C TYR A 240 2.82 19.28 17.97
N LEU A 241 1.94 18.88 18.89
CA LEU A 241 0.58 19.42 19.01
C LEU A 241 0.41 20.44 20.14
N GLN A 242 1.34 20.49 21.11
CA GLN A 242 1.18 21.30 22.32
C GLN A 242 -0.16 21.07 23.02
N ARG A 243 -0.69 19.82 22.99
CA ARG A 243 -2.00 19.46 23.52
C ARG A 243 -3.20 20.14 22.84
N SER A 244 -3.01 20.71 21.65
CA SER A 244 -4.11 21.23 20.84
C SER A 244 -4.89 20.08 20.20
N ALA A 245 -6.19 20.28 19.97
CA ALA A 245 -6.94 19.39 19.09
C ALA A 245 -6.33 19.43 17.68
N TRP A 246 -6.33 18.30 17.01
CA TRP A 246 -5.75 18.17 15.69
C TRP A 246 -6.48 17.10 14.89
N SER A 247 -6.55 17.29 13.58
CA SER A 247 -7.08 16.28 12.67
C SER A 247 -6.23 16.21 11.41
N LYS A 248 -6.19 15.04 10.79
CA LYS A 248 -5.49 14.80 9.54
C LYS A 248 -6.33 13.91 8.64
N HIS A 249 -6.57 14.42 7.44
CA HIS A 249 -7.11 13.64 6.34
C HIS A 249 -5.96 12.89 5.66
N PHE A 250 -6.15 11.59 5.48
CA PHE A 250 -5.30 10.72 4.67
C PHE A 250 -6.07 10.35 3.42
N GLU A 251 -5.42 10.46 2.27
CA GLU A 251 -5.98 10.14 0.96
C GLU A 251 -4.89 9.43 0.16
N PHE A 252 -5.24 8.27 -0.37
CA PHE A 252 -4.41 7.45 -1.25
C PHE A 252 -5.15 7.33 -2.57
N ASP A 253 -4.46 7.66 -3.65
CA ASP A 253 -4.98 7.48 -5.00
C ASP A 253 -5.28 5.99 -5.27
N GLY A 254 -6.25 5.75 -6.16
CA GLY A 254 -6.46 4.42 -6.73
C GLY A 254 -5.19 3.89 -7.40
N LEU A 255 -5.06 2.58 -7.37
CA LEU A 255 -4.02 1.87 -8.09
C LEU A 255 -4.32 1.91 -9.60
N ASN A 256 -3.32 2.26 -10.40
CA ASN A 256 -3.49 2.37 -11.84
C ASN A 256 -3.53 0.99 -12.52
N GLU A 257 -3.80 0.98 -13.83
CA GLU A 257 -3.84 -0.25 -14.66
C GLU A 257 -2.54 -1.06 -14.67
N ASP A 258 -1.42 -0.47 -14.23
CA ASP A 258 -0.13 -1.15 -14.11
C ASP A 258 -0.06 -2.04 -12.85
N TYR A 259 -1.02 -1.94 -11.93
CA TYR A 259 -1.14 -2.85 -10.79
C TYR A 259 -2.18 -3.93 -11.04
N PHE A 260 -1.79 -5.18 -10.77
CA PHE A 260 -2.67 -6.34 -10.75
C PHE A 260 -2.97 -6.83 -9.31
N THR A 261 -2.77 -5.97 -8.30
CA THR A 261 -2.86 -6.32 -6.88
C THR A 261 -3.35 -5.13 -6.05
N ASN A 262 -4.06 -5.40 -4.95
CA ASN A 262 -4.46 -4.41 -3.96
C ASN A 262 -3.53 -4.32 -2.74
N VAL A 263 -2.54 -5.20 -2.66
CA VAL A 263 -1.56 -5.31 -1.57
C VAL A 263 -0.77 -4.03 -1.27
N PRO A 264 -0.54 -3.08 -2.21
CA PRO A 264 -0.01 -1.77 -1.86
C PRO A 264 -0.83 -1.02 -0.81
N LEU A 265 -2.15 -1.20 -0.80
CA LEU A 265 -3.07 -0.47 0.08
C LEU A 265 -3.71 -1.39 1.14
N ALA A 266 -4.04 -2.63 0.76
CA ALA A 266 -4.57 -3.67 1.63
C ALA A 266 -3.47 -4.40 2.41
N ASN A 267 -3.66 -4.53 3.72
CA ASN A 267 -2.68 -5.11 4.64
C ASN A 267 -3.29 -6.13 5.61
N HIS A 268 -4.57 -6.45 5.44
CA HIS A 268 -5.19 -7.56 6.14
C HIS A 268 -4.76 -8.89 5.51
N TYR A 269 -4.57 -9.89 6.35
CA TYR A 269 -4.32 -11.28 5.94
C TYR A 269 -4.94 -12.21 6.99
N SER A 270 -5.33 -13.40 6.57
CA SER A 270 -5.77 -14.46 7.48
C SER A 270 -4.58 -15.36 7.84
N PRO A 271 -4.25 -15.53 9.13
CA PRO A 271 -3.16 -16.42 9.52
C PRO A 271 -3.35 -17.88 9.07
N ALA A 272 -4.59 -18.33 8.86
CA ALA A 272 -4.87 -19.69 8.41
C ALA A 272 -4.28 -19.98 7.01
N ASP A 273 -4.25 -18.96 6.15
CA ASP A 273 -3.74 -19.04 4.77
C ASP A 273 -2.21 -18.95 4.70
N HIS A 274 -1.56 -18.58 5.81
CA HIS A 274 -0.12 -18.36 5.90
C HIS A 274 0.57 -19.22 6.98
N GLY A 275 0.05 -20.43 7.21
CA GLY A 275 0.67 -21.37 8.16
C GLY A 275 0.69 -20.89 9.61
N GLY A 276 -0.24 -20.01 9.98
CA GLY A 276 -0.40 -19.43 11.30
C GLY A 276 0.38 -18.13 11.55
N GLY A 277 1.09 -17.60 10.55
CA GLY A 277 1.89 -16.37 10.66
C GLY A 277 1.47 -15.26 9.69
N PRO A 278 2.17 -14.11 9.71
CA PRO A 278 2.08 -13.14 8.62
C PRO A 278 2.58 -13.71 7.28
N PRO A 279 2.18 -13.16 6.13
CA PRO A 279 2.88 -13.34 4.86
C PRO A 279 4.37 -12.99 4.99
N ALA A 280 5.25 -13.65 4.23
CA ALA A 280 6.71 -13.45 4.36
C ALA A 280 7.15 -11.99 4.19
N GLY A 281 6.54 -11.25 3.27
CA GLY A 281 6.79 -9.81 3.08
C GLY A 281 6.44 -8.95 4.29
N LEU A 282 5.62 -9.46 5.21
CA LEU A 282 5.26 -8.85 6.49
C LEU A 282 5.99 -9.48 7.70
N GLN A 283 6.66 -10.62 7.52
CA GLN A 283 7.31 -11.36 8.62
C GLN A 283 8.65 -10.74 9.04
N ARG A 284 9.35 -10.02 8.17
CA ARG A 284 10.68 -9.44 8.47
C ARG A 284 10.57 -8.20 9.35
N THR A 285 10.01 -8.41 10.53
CA THR A 285 10.07 -7.50 11.67
C THR A 285 11.46 -7.61 12.30
N ARG A 286 12.21 -6.49 12.33
CA ARG A 286 13.47 -6.19 13.05
C ARG A 286 14.36 -7.34 13.58
N GLN A 287 14.48 -8.50 12.92
CA GLN A 287 15.49 -9.48 13.30
C GLN A 287 16.86 -8.87 12.99
N ASN A 288 17.63 -8.59 14.03
CA ASN A 288 18.91 -7.85 13.99
C ASN A 288 18.79 -6.34 13.68
N GLY A 289 17.61 -5.73 13.85
CA GLY A 289 17.43 -4.27 13.74
C GLY A 289 17.35 -3.71 12.32
N LEU A 290 17.20 -4.56 11.30
CA LEU A 290 17.15 -4.18 9.88
C LEU A 290 15.83 -4.53 9.16
N GLY A 291 14.81 -4.94 9.90
CA GLY A 291 13.49 -5.21 9.32
C GLY A 291 12.67 -3.94 9.28
N PHE A 292 12.27 -3.54 8.07
CA PHE A 292 11.52 -2.31 7.80
C PHE A 292 10.04 -2.58 7.53
N ALA A 293 9.61 -3.82 7.30
CA ALA A 293 8.19 -4.11 7.11
C ALA A 293 7.34 -3.65 8.31
N GLN A 294 6.23 -3.00 8.01
CA GLN A 294 5.27 -2.43 8.94
C GLN A 294 3.90 -2.96 8.52
N SER A 295 3.37 -3.96 9.24
CA SER A 295 2.16 -4.68 8.83
C SER A 295 0.86 -3.92 9.07
N THR A 296 0.89 -2.76 9.73
CA THR A 296 -0.27 -1.94 10.05
C THR A 296 0.00 -0.45 9.84
N TYR A 297 -1.05 0.31 9.52
CA TYR A 297 -1.00 1.75 9.65
C TYR A 297 -1.08 2.09 11.14
N ASP A 298 -0.04 2.69 11.72
CA ASP A 298 0.00 2.98 13.14
C ASP A 298 -0.21 4.46 13.39
N PHE A 299 -1.05 4.76 14.38
CA PHE A 299 -1.40 6.10 14.81
C PHE A 299 -1.23 6.17 16.32
N GLU A 300 -0.24 6.95 16.76
CA GLU A 300 0.18 7.00 18.16
C GLU A 300 0.05 8.41 18.72
N CYS A 301 -0.42 8.45 19.95
CA CYS A 301 -0.50 9.64 20.79
C CYS A 301 0.56 9.54 21.87
N HIS A 302 1.43 10.54 22.00
CA HIS A 302 2.51 10.55 23.00
C HIS A 302 2.42 11.78 23.90
N ASP A 303 2.86 11.67 25.15
CA ASP A 303 2.99 12.81 26.06
C ASP A 303 4.41 13.42 26.06
N HIS A 304 4.65 14.40 26.96
CA HIS A 304 5.94 15.07 27.10
C HIS A 304 7.10 14.12 27.41
N ALA A 305 6.82 13.04 28.14
CA ALA A 305 7.80 12.04 28.54
C ALA A 305 8.03 10.99 27.45
N GLN A 306 7.40 11.15 26.28
CA GLN A 306 7.40 10.18 25.18
C GLN A 306 6.73 8.86 25.59
N GLU A 307 5.79 8.91 26.53
CA GLU A 307 4.95 7.76 26.88
C GLU A 307 3.76 7.71 25.92
N ILE A 308 3.48 6.53 25.34
CA ILE A 308 2.32 6.30 24.48
C ILE A 308 1.06 6.41 25.34
N ARG A 309 0.12 7.28 24.96
CA ARG A 309 -1.16 7.50 25.65
C ARG A 309 -2.31 6.75 24.99
N ALA A 310 -2.23 6.58 23.68
CA ALA A 310 -3.19 5.82 22.87
C ALA A 310 -2.50 5.36 21.59
N LYS A 311 -2.89 4.20 21.09
CA LYS A 311 -2.43 3.67 19.81
C LYS A 311 -3.59 3.03 19.06
N ILE A 312 -3.76 3.41 17.80
CA ILE A 312 -4.62 2.70 16.85
C ILE A 312 -3.73 2.01 15.81
N ARG A 313 -3.94 0.70 15.60
CA ARG A 313 -3.38 -0.04 14.47
C ARG A 313 -4.48 -0.32 13.48
N LEU A 314 -4.40 0.26 12.30
CA LEU A 314 -5.40 0.10 11.26
C LEU A 314 -4.96 -0.97 10.25
N ARG A 315 -5.90 -1.86 9.90
CA ARG A 315 -5.82 -2.80 8.79
C ARG A 315 -6.91 -2.52 7.79
N ILE A 316 -6.60 -2.80 6.54
CA ILE A 316 -7.47 -2.60 5.39
C ILE A 316 -7.66 -3.97 4.78
N ARG A 317 -8.91 -4.43 4.82
CA ARG A 317 -9.37 -5.71 4.34
C ARG A 317 -10.20 -5.48 3.11
N GLU A 318 -9.73 -6.00 2.01
CA GLU A 318 -10.53 -6.01 0.80
C GLU A 318 -11.51 -7.18 0.81
N PHE A 319 -12.53 -7.09 -0.04
CA PHE A 319 -13.44 -8.18 -0.34
C PHE A 319 -13.43 -8.41 -1.83
N ASN A 320 -13.07 -9.63 -2.23
CA ASN A 320 -13.05 -10.12 -3.60
C ASN A 320 -14.37 -9.91 -4.33
N THR A 321 -15.49 -9.88 -3.59
CA THR A 321 -16.82 -9.68 -4.18
C THR A 321 -17.65 -8.69 -3.38
N GLU A 322 -18.41 -7.84 -4.07
CA GLU A 322 -19.41 -6.97 -3.43
C GLU A 322 -20.43 -7.78 -2.63
N ALA A 323 -20.82 -8.96 -3.14
CA ALA A 323 -21.80 -9.81 -2.47
C ALA A 323 -21.27 -10.32 -1.12
N ALA A 324 -20.01 -10.72 -1.02
CA ALA A 324 -19.39 -11.09 0.25
C ALA A 324 -19.29 -9.89 1.18
N TYR A 325 -18.90 -8.72 0.66
CA TYR A 325 -18.86 -7.48 1.43
C TYR A 325 -20.21 -7.15 2.08
N PHE A 326 -21.31 -7.17 1.31
CA PHE A 326 -22.63 -6.80 1.81
C PHE A 326 -23.29 -7.84 2.72
N ASN A 327 -22.86 -9.10 2.67
CA ASN A 327 -23.43 -10.19 3.46
C ASN A 327 -22.54 -10.61 4.64
N ASP A 328 -21.51 -9.83 4.96
CA ASP A 328 -20.51 -10.14 6.00
C ASP A 328 -19.91 -11.53 5.79
N GLY A 329 -19.67 -11.83 4.50
CA GLY A 329 -19.12 -13.10 4.04
C GLY A 329 -17.62 -13.20 4.26
N ASP A 330 -17.06 -14.26 3.68
CA ASP A 330 -15.62 -14.44 3.61
C ASP A 330 -15.02 -13.37 2.66
N PRO A 331 -14.04 -12.55 3.08
CA PRO A 331 -13.38 -11.59 2.20
C PRO A 331 -12.71 -12.28 0.99
N ASP A 332 -12.31 -13.54 1.17
CA ASP A 332 -11.48 -14.27 0.23
C ASP A 332 -12.31 -15.25 -0.63
N VAL A 333 -13.58 -14.94 -0.88
CA VAL A 333 -14.47 -15.78 -1.72
C VAL A 333 -13.87 -15.97 -3.11
N GLU A 334 -13.74 -17.23 -3.51
CA GLU A 334 -13.27 -17.64 -4.84
C GLU A 334 -14.44 -17.98 -5.77
N GLY A 335 -14.22 -17.89 -7.10
CA GLY A 335 -15.21 -18.32 -8.09
C GLY A 335 -15.20 -17.47 -9.35
N PHE A 336 -16.38 -17.25 -9.94
CA PHE A 336 -16.58 -16.35 -11.08
C PHE A 336 -17.69 -15.32 -10.82
N GLU A 337 -17.48 -14.09 -11.30
CA GLU A 337 -18.48 -13.03 -11.29
C GLU A 337 -19.73 -13.50 -12.03
N PRO A 338 -20.93 -13.47 -11.41
CA PRO A 338 -22.14 -14.03 -12.01
C PRO A 338 -22.52 -13.39 -13.35
N VAL A 339 -22.11 -12.12 -13.57
CA VAL A 339 -22.52 -11.32 -14.73
C VAL A 339 -21.50 -11.38 -15.87
N THR A 340 -20.21 -11.25 -15.57
CA THR A 340 -19.15 -11.23 -16.60
C THR A 340 -18.61 -12.62 -16.88
N GLY A 341 -18.66 -13.52 -15.90
CA GLY A 341 -17.98 -14.82 -15.95
C GLY A 341 -16.47 -14.73 -15.79
N ASP A 342 -15.96 -13.57 -15.38
CA ASP A 342 -14.54 -13.35 -15.03
C ASP A 342 -14.26 -13.94 -13.63
N PRO A 343 -13.02 -14.31 -13.28
CA PRO A 343 -12.70 -14.82 -11.95
C PRO A 343 -13.06 -13.79 -10.84
N LEU A 344 -13.53 -14.25 -9.68
CA LEU A 344 -13.85 -13.37 -8.51
C LEU A 344 -12.60 -12.79 -7.82
N ASN A 345 -11.42 -12.92 -8.40
CA ASN A 345 -10.16 -12.46 -7.85
C ASN A 345 -9.42 -11.77 -9.00
N ASP A 346 -9.89 -10.57 -9.30
CA ASP A 346 -9.41 -9.78 -10.42
C ASP A 346 -8.11 -9.04 -10.04
N ARG A 347 -7.81 -8.93 -8.74
CA ARG A 347 -6.60 -8.33 -8.17
C ARG A 347 -6.05 -9.21 -7.05
N LEU A 348 -4.76 -9.53 -7.16
CA LEU A 348 -4.08 -10.33 -6.13
C LEU A 348 -4.17 -9.65 -4.76
N ASP A 349 -4.52 -10.44 -3.75
CA ASP A 349 -4.60 -10.06 -2.36
C ASP A 349 -3.48 -10.71 -1.53
N TRP A 350 -3.49 -10.57 -0.20
CA TRP A 350 -2.49 -11.24 0.62
C TRP A 350 -2.63 -12.77 0.66
N LYS A 351 -3.83 -13.33 0.47
CA LYS A 351 -4.05 -14.79 0.47
C LYS A 351 -3.37 -15.44 -0.74
N ASP A 352 -3.46 -14.80 -1.91
CA ASP A 352 -2.79 -15.28 -3.14
C ASP A 352 -1.27 -15.28 -3.02
N LEU A 353 -0.75 -14.39 -2.19
CA LEU A 353 0.67 -14.20 -1.94
C LEU A 353 1.15 -15.15 -0.84
N THR A 354 1.01 -16.44 -1.11
CA THR A 354 1.43 -17.49 -0.19
C THR A 354 2.96 -17.57 -0.14
N PRO A 355 3.61 -17.62 1.04
CA PRO A 355 5.05 -17.83 1.09
C PRO A 355 5.43 -19.23 0.62
N GLY A 356 6.22 -19.29 -0.46
CA GLY A 356 6.91 -20.46 -0.96
C GLY A 356 8.16 -20.04 -1.74
N PRO A 357 9.16 -20.93 -1.88
CA PRO A 357 10.44 -20.61 -2.55
C PRO A 357 10.33 -20.27 -4.04
N ASP A 358 9.17 -20.48 -4.66
CA ASP A 358 9.05 -20.54 -6.12
C ASP A 358 8.35 -19.33 -6.75
N LEU A 359 7.69 -18.46 -5.98
CA LEU A 359 6.93 -17.31 -6.53
C LEU A 359 7.02 -16.11 -5.59
N TYR A 360 8.10 -15.35 -5.72
CA TYR A 360 8.21 -14.05 -5.05
C TYR A 360 8.76 -12.99 -6.00
N PRO A 361 7.88 -12.36 -6.77
CA PRO A 361 7.80 -10.92 -6.55
C PRO A 361 6.37 -10.40 -6.59
N LEU A 362 6.19 -9.30 -5.88
CA LEU A 362 4.96 -8.51 -5.86
C LEU A 362 4.98 -7.39 -6.91
N TYR A 363 5.80 -7.53 -7.96
CA TYR A 363 5.92 -6.56 -9.05
C TYR A 363 5.76 -7.26 -10.39
N PHE A 364 4.73 -6.83 -11.12
CA PHE A 364 4.51 -7.14 -12.51
C PHE A 364 4.05 -5.85 -13.18
N GLU A 365 5.01 -5.05 -13.67
CA GLU A 365 4.73 -4.03 -14.71
C GLU A 365 4.48 -4.71 -16.05
#